data_AF-A0A7S2AE19-F1
#
_entry.id   AF-A0A7S2AE19-F1
#
_cell.length_a   1.000
_cell.length_b   1.000
_cell.length_c   1.000
_cell.angle_alpha   90.00
_cell.angle_beta   90.00
_cell.angle_gamma   90.00
#
_symmetry.space_group_name_H-M   'P 1'
#
loop_
_entity.id
_entity.type
_entity.pdbx_description
1 polymer ?
#
loop_
_entity_poly.entity_id
_entity_poly.type
_entity_poly.pdbx_seq_one_letter_code
_entity_poly.pdbx_strand_id
1 'polypeptide(L)'
;LFTWNRLSLLDTLARNPPLRNRTWVLPKRPRPYPIIETTLLGPYRALPAVSNYDSYVLSEVTPLYAGRPLTSNITYWRLGDNKLDFDEVLVGGLLEPAGYGRAPPASGLAGQEGVLDVPAGGRDFPLARAISESSIAPELEVTEISRAITQLLGDHVPYWAPVSQKPVEVDMAIGDGGNVDNLGLMSMLRRRVDSIVLFENSITPLVPREKWDPAKRLPDKNDIGDVLPGYFGIFFDNGEVVPGYDYRGNQVFAKSDFAKLATALQDSMAQGYGAVATLNLTTVENQLWGIQAGLTFQVTVLYLSRAPAWEAKLPEAVRAFVTPEEGNASDPSVLRRSGPFVDFPHFSTSRLQLSAEQANLLAVLSGSVVYAHADILRAAIEPTGAVAADARRAERPPPPSPGAERGATLFA
;
A
#
# COMPACT_ATOMS: atom_id res chain seq x y z
N LEU A 1 2.85 21.60 3.63
CA LEU A 1 3.07 20.88 2.37
C LEU A 1 4.27 19.94 2.51
N PHE A 2 4.50 19.04 1.57
CA PHE A 2 5.59 18.08 1.61
C PHE A 2 6.10 17.81 0.19
N THR A 3 7.39 17.49 0.07
CA THR A 3 8.01 17.08 -1.20
C THR A 3 9.23 16.20 -0.94
N TRP A 4 9.78 15.58 -1.98
CA TRP A 4 10.74 14.49 -1.82
C TRP A 4 12.11 14.96 -1.35
N ASN A 5 12.63 16.07 -1.87
CA ASN A 5 13.96 16.55 -1.53
C ASN A 5 14.08 18.06 -1.82
N ARG A 6 15.27 18.62 -1.56
CA ARG A 6 15.53 20.04 -1.77
C ARG A 6 15.44 20.46 -3.24
N LEU A 7 15.79 19.58 -4.18
CA LEU A 7 15.67 19.88 -5.62
C LEU A 7 14.20 19.99 -6.02
N SER A 8 13.37 19.01 -5.65
CA SER A 8 11.92 19.07 -5.87
C SER A 8 11.30 20.30 -5.22
N LEU A 9 11.72 20.66 -3.99
CA LEU A 9 11.23 21.87 -3.33
C LEU A 9 11.58 23.14 -4.12
N LEU A 10 12.83 23.29 -4.56
CA LEU A 10 13.27 24.47 -5.30
C LEU A 10 12.53 24.59 -6.64
N ASP A 11 12.31 23.47 -7.32
CA ASP A 11 11.53 23.42 -8.56
C ASP A 11 10.07 23.83 -8.32
N THR A 12 9.40 23.25 -7.31
CA THR A 12 8.03 23.62 -6.95
C THR A 12 7.92 25.10 -6.58
N LEU A 13 8.87 25.67 -5.82
CA LEU A 13 8.86 27.08 -5.43
C LEU A 13 9.21 28.05 -6.58
N ALA A 14 9.95 27.57 -7.58
CA ALA A 14 10.22 28.36 -8.79
C ALA A 14 8.94 28.51 -9.64
N ARG A 15 8.17 27.43 -9.77
CA ARG A 15 6.86 27.43 -10.46
C ARG A 15 5.73 28.05 -9.63
N ASN A 16 5.85 28.02 -8.30
CA ASN A 16 4.81 28.48 -7.37
C ASN A 16 5.36 29.46 -6.30
N PRO A 17 5.77 30.70 -6.66
CA PRO A 17 6.32 31.66 -5.70
C PRO A 17 5.46 31.94 -4.45
N PRO A 18 4.11 31.95 -4.50
CA PRO A 18 3.29 32.14 -3.30
C PRO A 18 3.47 31.06 -2.22
N LEU A 19 4.00 29.88 -2.56
CA LEU A 19 4.21 28.79 -1.60
C LEU A 19 5.49 28.94 -0.75
N ARG A 20 6.30 29.99 -0.99
CA ARG A 20 7.56 30.23 -0.24
C ARG A 20 7.37 30.40 1.26
N ASN A 21 6.21 30.92 1.68
CA ASN A 21 5.90 31.17 3.09
C ASN A 21 5.20 29.98 3.76
N ARG A 22 5.03 28.84 3.06
CA ARG A 22 4.43 27.62 3.62
C ARG A 22 5.48 26.78 4.33
N THR A 23 5.04 26.02 5.32
CA THR A 23 5.88 24.99 5.96
C THR A 23 6.00 23.76 5.07
N TRP A 24 7.23 23.33 4.82
CA TRP A 24 7.55 22.17 4.00
C TRP A 24 8.17 21.06 4.83
N VAL A 25 7.61 19.85 4.71
CA VAL A 25 8.18 18.63 5.27
C VAL A 25 9.08 17.99 4.22
N LEU A 26 10.34 17.72 4.59
CA LEU A 26 11.32 17.03 3.77
C LEU A 26 11.87 15.79 4.52
N PRO A 27 12.29 14.73 3.81
CA PRO A 27 13.10 13.67 4.39
C PRO A 27 14.35 14.21 5.07
N LYS A 28 14.65 13.70 6.28
CA LYS A 28 15.87 14.05 7.02
C LYS A 28 17.16 13.54 6.35
N ARG A 29 17.06 12.53 5.49
CA ARG A 29 18.18 11.85 4.81
C ARG A 29 17.73 11.42 3.41
N PRO A 30 18.65 11.17 2.46
CA PRO A 30 18.33 10.56 1.18
C PRO A 30 17.69 9.19 1.41
N ARG A 31 16.41 9.05 1.04
CA ARG A 31 15.66 7.80 1.12
C ARG A 31 14.60 7.76 0.01
N PRO A 32 14.15 6.56 -0.40
CA PRO A 32 12.94 6.42 -1.17
C PRO A 32 11.78 7.17 -0.50
N TYR A 33 10.88 7.73 -1.29
CA TYR A 33 9.65 8.31 -0.75
C TYR A 33 8.58 7.23 -0.56
N PRO A 34 7.68 7.39 0.43
CA PRO A 34 6.55 6.48 0.57
C PRO A 34 5.57 6.68 -0.58
N ILE A 35 4.91 5.58 -0.96
CA ILE A 35 3.66 5.59 -1.70
C ILE A 35 2.57 5.31 -0.68
N ILE A 36 1.73 6.31 -0.45
CA ILE A 36 0.62 6.24 0.48
C ILE A 36 -0.63 5.97 -0.36
N GLU A 37 -1.35 4.92 -0.05
CA GLU A 37 -2.55 4.54 -0.77
C GLU A 37 -3.78 5.07 -0.05
N THR A 38 -4.71 5.61 -0.83
CA THR A 38 -6.04 6.04 -0.39
C THR A 38 -7.06 5.55 -1.41
N THR A 39 -8.35 5.65 -1.10
CA THR A 39 -9.41 5.19 -2.01
C THR A 39 -10.31 6.36 -2.37
N LEU A 40 -10.64 6.52 -3.65
CA LEU A 40 -11.74 7.37 -4.09
C LEU A 40 -13.02 6.54 -4.01
N LEU A 41 -13.87 6.86 -3.03
CA LEU A 41 -15.11 6.11 -2.78
C LEU A 41 -16.19 6.46 -3.80
N GLY A 42 -16.18 7.71 -4.26
CA GLY A 42 -17.07 8.23 -5.28
C GLY A 42 -17.56 9.65 -4.97
N PRO A 43 -18.40 10.22 -5.85
CA PRO A 43 -18.99 11.53 -5.63
C PRO A 43 -19.72 11.53 -4.29
N TYR A 44 -19.48 12.55 -3.48
CA TYR A 44 -20.08 12.68 -2.15
C TYR A 44 -21.61 12.62 -2.18
N ARG A 45 -22.22 13.13 -3.27
CA ARG A 45 -23.66 13.07 -3.53
C ARG A 45 -24.20 11.68 -3.88
N ALA A 46 -23.34 10.75 -4.24
CA ALA A 46 -23.67 9.36 -4.54
C ALA A 46 -23.64 8.47 -3.28
N LEU A 47 -23.20 9.00 -2.14
CA LEU A 47 -23.20 8.28 -0.86
C LEU A 47 -24.56 8.36 -0.13
N PRO A 48 -24.97 7.32 0.62
CA PRO A 48 -24.26 6.06 0.84
C PRO A 48 -24.19 5.20 -0.42
N ALA A 49 -23.09 4.47 -0.59
CA ALA A 49 -22.89 3.65 -1.76
C ALA A 49 -23.93 2.51 -1.80
N VAL A 50 -24.33 2.12 -3.01
CA VAL A 50 -25.32 1.04 -3.18
C VAL A 50 -24.58 -0.28 -3.09
N SER A 51 -24.87 -1.07 -2.05
CA SER A 51 -24.30 -2.40 -1.87
C SER A 51 -24.31 -3.22 -3.16
N ASN A 52 -23.17 -3.82 -3.50
CA ASN A 52 -22.89 -4.57 -4.73
C ASN A 52 -22.66 -3.75 -6.00
N TYR A 53 -22.68 -2.41 -5.92
CA TYR A 53 -22.42 -1.51 -7.03
C TYR A 53 -21.26 -0.53 -6.75
N ASP A 54 -20.47 -0.83 -5.72
CA ASP A 54 -19.31 -0.06 -5.35
C ASP A 54 -18.29 -0.06 -6.49
N SER A 55 -17.72 1.12 -6.76
CA SER A 55 -16.76 1.35 -7.84
C SER A 55 -15.56 2.11 -7.29
N TYR A 56 -15.05 1.59 -6.17
CA TYR A 56 -13.89 2.15 -5.48
C TYR A 56 -12.67 2.05 -6.37
N VAL A 57 -11.90 3.13 -6.40
CA VAL A 57 -10.65 3.18 -7.16
C VAL A 57 -9.55 3.75 -6.30
N LEU A 58 -8.38 3.12 -6.36
CA LEU A 58 -7.21 3.57 -5.62
C LEU A 58 -6.75 4.95 -6.13
N SER A 59 -6.36 5.78 -5.17
CA SER A 59 -5.55 6.96 -5.37
C SER A 59 -4.23 6.76 -4.63
N GLU A 60 -3.17 7.30 -5.20
CA GLU A 60 -1.85 7.27 -4.60
C GLU A 60 -1.45 8.68 -4.20
N VAL A 61 -0.76 8.80 -3.07
CA VAL A 61 -0.13 10.03 -2.61
C VAL A 61 1.35 9.77 -2.38
N THR A 62 2.17 10.60 -2.99
CA THR A 62 3.61 10.66 -2.80
C THR A 62 4.04 12.11 -2.62
N PRO A 63 5.30 12.36 -2.24
CA PRO A 63 5.83 13.72 -2.24
C PRO A 63 5.99 14.36 -3.64
N LEU A 64 5.75 13.62 -4.71
CA LEU A 64 5.89 14.10 -6.09
C LEU A 64 4.54 14.21 -6.81
N TYR A 65 3.55 13.41 -6.43
CA TYR A 65 2.21 13.45 -7.00
C TYR A 65 1.15 12.92 -6.04
N ALA A 66 -0.10 13.27 -6.28
CA ALA A 66 -1.30 12.72 -5.70
C ALA A 66 -2.37 12.50 -6.80
N GLY A 67 -3.14 11.43 -6.68
CA GLY A 67 -4.22 11.09 -7.61
C GLY A 67 -4.18 9.65 -8.08
N ARG A 68 -5.00 9.33 -9.09
CA ARG A 68 -5.10 7.98 -9.65
C ARG A 68 -4.21 7.86 -10.88
N PRO A 69 -3.25 6.91 -10.94
CA PRO A 69 -2.36 6.76 -12.10
C PRO A 69 -3.07 6.44 -13.42
N LEU A 70 -4.24 5.80 -13.36
CA LEU A 70 -5.02 5.42 -14.53
C LEU A 70 -6.18 6.37 -14.77
N THR A 71 -6.44 6.62 -16.05
CA THR A 71 -7.58 7.40 -16.50
C THR A 71 -8.67 6.48 -17.03
N SER A 72 -9.86 6.57 -16.47
CA SER A 72 -11.07 5.94 -16.99
C SER A 72 -12.32 6.66 -16.49
N ASN A 73 -13.43 6.51 -17.22
CA ASN A 73 -14.73 6.85 -16.69
C ASN A 73 -15.16 5.77 -15.70
N ILE A 74 -15.62 6.18 -14.52
CA ILE A 74 -16.12 5.30 -13.46
C ILE A 74 -17.61 5.62 -13.26
N THR A 75 -18.42 4.58 -13.19
CA THR A 75 -19.86 4.68 -12.91
C THR A 75 -20.10 4.51 -11.42
N TYR A 76 -20.55 5.57 -10.76
CA TYR A 76 -20.90 5.56 -9.34
C TYR A 76 -22.42 5.48 -9.20
N TRP A 77 -22.90 4.36 -8.68
CA TRP A 77 -24.33 4.12 -8.49
C TRP A 77 -24.84 4.79 -7.21
N ARG A 78 -26.07 5.30 -7.27
CA ARG A 78 -26.75 5.93 -6.12
C ARG A 78 -28.24 5.62 -6.10
N LEU A 79 -28.82 5.60 -4.91
CA LEU A 79 -30.27 5.54 -4.73
C LEU A 79 -30.86 6.95 -4.89
N GLY A 80 -31.63 7.16 -5.96
CA GLY A 80 -32.47 8.36 -6.14
C GLY A 80 -33.85 8.22 -5.49
N ASP A 81 -34.80 9.05 -5.90
CA ASP A 81 -36.21 9.04 -5.46
C ASP A 81 -36.94 7.74 -5.87
N ASN A 82 -36.58 6.63 -5.24
CA ASN A 82 -37.07 5.26 -5.48
C ASN A 82 -36.62 4.62 -6.80
N LYS A 83 -35.53 5.08 -7.41
CA LYS A 83 -34.89 4.41 -8.54
C LYS A 83 -33.37 4.41 -8.41
N LEU A 84 -32.75 3.36 -8.95
CA LEU A 84 -31.31 3.30 -9.11
C LEU A 84 -30.89 4.32 -10.19
N ASP A 85 -29.92 5.17 -9.87
CA ASP A 85 -29.35 6.19 -10.75
C ASP A 85 -27.82 6.11 -10.68
N PHE A 86 -27.12 6.81 -11.57
CA PHE A 86 -25.66 6.81 -11.56
C PHE A 86 -25.06 8.15 -11.97
N ASP A 87 -23.83 8.38 -11.52
CA ASP A 87 -22.94 9.44 -12.00
C ASP A 87 -21.78 8.79 -12.76
N GLU A 88 -21.52 9.22 -13.98
CA GLU A 88 -20.29 8.85 -14.70
C GLU A 88 -19.25 9.95 -14.49
N VAL A 89 -18.10 9.60 -13.91
CA VAL A 89 -17.03 10.56 -13.61
C VAL A 89 -15.73 10.10 -14.23
N LEU A 90 -15.06 11.00 -14.95
CA LEU A 90 -13.70 10.78 -15.41
C LEU A 90 -12.75 10.87 -14.22
N VAL A 91 -12.13 9.75 -13.87
CA VAL A 91 -11.16 9.65 -12.78
C VAL A 91 -9.81 9.26 -13.35
N GLY A 92 -8.77 10.00 -12.98
CA GLY A 92 -7.39 9.70 -13.32
C GLY A 92 -6.52 10.92 -13.51
N GLY A 93 -5.23 10.68 -13.59
CA GLY A 93 -4.20 11.70 -13.68
C GLY A 93 -3.61 12.03 -12.31
N LEU A 94 -2.40 12.58 -12.38
CA LEU A 94 -1.56 12.85 -11.23
C LEU A 94 -1.26 14.35 -11.16
N LEU A 95 -1.40 14.93 -9.98
CA LEU A 95 -1.07 16.33 -9.68
C LEU A 95 -0.02 16.39 -8.59
N GLU A 96 0.83 17.40 -8.57
CA GLU A 96 1.67 17.62 -7.39
C GLU A 96 0.80 17.79 -6.13
N PRO A 97 1.24 17.32 -4.94
CA PRO A 97 0.45 17.46 -3.71
C PRO A 97 0.06 18.91 -3.38
N ALA A 98 0.84 19.89 -3.86
CA ALA A 98 0.53 21.30 -3.69
C ALA A 98 -0.73 21.76 -4.46
N GLY A 99 -1.08 21.08 -5.57
CA GLY A 99 -2.25 21.36 -6.41
C GLY A 99 -3.42 20.39 -6.21
N TYR A 100 -3.19 19.24 -5.56
CA TYR A 100 -4.24 18.26 -5.27
C TYR A 100 -5.27 18.80 -4.25
N GLY A 101 -6.55 18.49 -4.46
CA GLY A 101 -7.64 18.99 -3.63
C GLY A 101 -7.91 20.50 -3.75
N ARG A 102 -7.52 21.11 -4.88
CA ARG A 102 -7.89 22.48 -5.26
C ARG A 102 -8.92 22.49 -6.38
N ALA A 103 -9.56 23.64 -6.61
CA ALA A 103 -10.47 23.83 -7.73
C ALA A 103 -9.77 23.61 -9.08
N PRO A 104 -10.48 23.15 -10.12
CA PRO A 104 -9.90 22.91 -11.44
C PRO A 104 -9.43 24.20 -12.14
N PRO A 105 -8.41 24.13 -13.00
CA PRO A 105 -8.08 25.20 -13.94
C PRO A 105 -9.17 25.34 -15.01
N ALA A 106 -9.16 26.46 -15.74
CA ALA A 106 -10.10 26.70 -16.83
C ALA A 106 -9.97 25.70 -18.00
N SER A 107 -8.78 25.11 -18.15
CA SER A 107 -8.46 24.09 -19.15
C SER A 107 -7.48 23.08 -18.56
N GLY A 108 -7.64 21.80 -18.87
CA GLY A 108 -6.67 20.77 -18.46
C GLY A 108 -5.51 20.63 -19.43
N LEU A 109 -4.81 19.50 -19.35
CA LEU A 109 -3.57 19.27 -20.09
C LEU A 109 -3.83 19.17 -21.60
N ALA A 110 -2.94 19.77 -22.38
CA ALA A 110 -2.92 19.62 -23.84
C ALA A 110 -2.29 18.29 -24.29
N GLY A 111 -1.64 17.55 -23.38
CA GLY A 111 -0.95 16.28 -23.63
C GLY A 111 -0.95 15.38 -22.39
N GLN A 112 -0.04 14.40 -22.35
CA GLN A 112 0.06 13.46 -21.21
C GLN A 112 0.70 14.08 -19.96
N GLU A 113 1.56 15.09 -20.13
CA GLU A 113 2.28 15.77 -19.05
C GLU A 113 2.31 17.28 -19.33
N GLY A 114 2.44 18.09 -18.28
CA GLY A 114 2.54 19.55 -18.42
C GLY A 114 2.33 20.31 -17.11
N VAL A 115 2.22 21.63 -17.23
CA VAL A 115 1.95 22.56 -16.12
C VAL A 115 0.55 23.13 -16.30
N LEU A 116 -0.22 23.18 -15.21
CA LEU A 116 -1.56 23.76 -15.16
C LEU A 116 -1.58 24.96 -14.22
N ASP A 117 -2.23 26.03 -14.65
CA ASP A 117 -2.50 27.20 -13.81
C ASP A 117 -3.72 26.93 -12.92
N VAL A 118 -3.49 26.19 -11.83
CA VAL A 118 -4.52 25.83 -10.85
C VAL A 118 -4.88 27.05 -9.99
N PRO A 119 -6.17 27.42 -9.85
CA PRO A 119 -6.58 28.54 -9.04
C PRO A 119 -6.02 28.51 -7.62
N ALA A 120 -5.56 29.67 -7.16
CA ALA A 120 -5.16 29.84 -5.76
C ALA A 120 -6.40 29.75 -4.85
N GLY A 121 -6.23 29.14 -3.66
CA GLY A 121 -7.32 28.94 -2.70
C GLY A 121 -7.54 27.47 -2.37
N GLY A 122 -8.45 27.19 -1.44
CA GLY A 122 -8.68 25.84 -0.91
C GLY A 122 -7.74 25.47 0.25
N ARG A 123 -7.94 24.28 0.81
CA ARG A 123 -7.12 23.73 1.89
C ARG A 123 -5.84 23.15 1.31
N ASP A 124 -4.71 23.40 1.97
CA ASP A 124 -3.47 22.71 1.63
C ASP A 124 -3.65 21.20 1.84
N PHE A 125 -2.93 20.38 1.07
CA PHE A 125 -2.89 18.93 1.24
C PHE A 125 -1.58 18.53 1.95
N PRO A 126 -1.55 18.46 3.30
CA PRO A 126 -0.36 18.11 4.05
C PRO A 126 -0.15 16.60 4.09
N LEU A 127 1.08 16.18 4.41
CA LEU A 127 1.42 14.77 4.65
C LEU A 127 0.53 14.13 5.72
N ALA A 128 0.15 14.89 6.75
CA ALA A 128 -0.74 14.42 7.81
C ALA A 128 -2.14 14.04 7.30
N ARG A 129 -2.64 14.74 6.26
CA ARG A 129 -3.92 14.39 5.63
C ARG A 129 -3.79 13.11 4.84
N ALA A 130 -2.74 12.97 4.03
CA ALA A 130 -2.45 11.73 3.30
C ALA A 130 -2.38 10.50 4.22
N ILE A 131 -1.69 10.63 5.37
CA ILE A 131 -1.61 9.58 6.39
C ILE A 131 -3.00 9.28 7.00
N SER A 132 -3.81 10.32 7.23
CA SER A 132 -5.17 10.15 7.76
C SER A 132 -6.06 9.41 6.76
N GLU A 133 -6.09 9.87 5.51
CA GLU A 133 -6.87 9.27 4.42
C GLU A 133 -6.46 7.81 4.19
N SER A 134 -5.18 7.46 4.33
CA SER A 134 -4.72 6.06 4.16
C SER A 134 -5.11 5.12 5.31
N SER A 135 -5.74 5.60 6.36
CA SER A 135 -5.98 4.82 7.58
C SER A 135 -7.35 5.11 8.21
N ILE A 136 -8.28 5.66 7.44
CA ILE A 136 -9.63 6.00 7.88
C ILE A 136 -10.58 4.81 7.68
N ALA A 137 -10.19 3.62 8.12
CA ALA A 137 -10.96 2.38 7.99
C ALA A 137 -12.46 2.48 8.34
N PRO A 138 -12.88 3.21 9.41
CA PRO A 138 -14.30 3.36 9.72
C PRO A 138 -15.09 4.16 8.69
N GLU A 139 -14.44 4.98 7.85
CA GLU A 139 -15.14 5.82 6.90
C GLU A 139 -15.96 5.00 5.92
N LEU A 140 -15.46 3.87 5.41
CA LEU A 140 -16.24 3.11 4.45
C LEU A 140 -17.45 2.41 5.10
N GLU A 141 -17.25 1.79 6.27
CA GLU A 141 -18.34 1.21 7.08
C GLU A 141 -19.38 2.29 7.46
N VAL A 142 -18.94 3.50 7.78
CA VAL A 142 -19.80 4.65 8.10
C VAL A 142 -20.51 5.21 6.86
N THR A 143 -19.84 5.24 5.71
CA THR A 143 -20.38 5.75 4.44
C THR A 143 -21.47 4.87 3.88
N GLU A 144 -21.48 3.58 4.22
CA GLU A 144 -22.56 2.66 3.87
C GLU A 144 -23.74 2.72 4.86
N ILE A 145 -23.51 3.08 6.13
CA ILE A 145 -24.54 3.08 7.17
C ILE A 145 -25.35 4.39 7.20
N SER A 146 -24.70 5.56 7.09
CA SER A 146 -25.40 6.83 7.23
C SER A 146 -24.68 8.01 6.60
N ARG A 147 -25.39 8.70 5.69
CA ARG A 147 -24.96 9.98 5.12
C ARG A 147 -24.70 11.04 6.19
N ALA A 148 -25.46 11.06 7.29
CA ALA A 148 -25.29 12.04 8.36
C ALA A 148 -23.99 11.82 9.16
N ILE A 149 -23.59 10.56 9.34
CA ILE A 149 -22.33 10.22 10.03
C ILE A 149 -21.14 10.44 9.07
N THR A 150 -21.31 10.14 7.79
CA THR A 150 -20.36 10.48 6.72
C THR A 150 -20.08 11.98 6.67
N GLN A 151 -21.12 12.82 6.84
CA GLN A 151 -20.97 14.29 6.93
C GLN A 151 -20.20 14.76 8.15
N LEU A 152 -20.18 13.97 9.22
CA LEU A 152 -19.50 14.34 10.46
C LEU A 152 -18.06 13.84 10.50
N LEU A 153 -17.80 12.65 9.93
CA LEU A 153 -16.55 11.92 10.14
C LEU A 153 -15.76 11.63 8.85
N GLY A 154 -16.38 11.76 7.68
CA GLY A 154 -15.74 11.46 6.41
C GLY A 154 -14.84 12.58 5.90
N ASP A 155 -13.84 12.23 5.10
CA ASP A 155 -13.01 13.16 4.35
C ASP A 155 -13.44 13.23 2.88
N HIS A 156 -13.31 14.40 2.30
CA HIS A 156 -13.64 14.62 0.90
C HIS A 156 -12.75 15.70 0.28
N VAL A 157 -12.47 15.54 -1.02
CA VAL A 157 -11.62 16.43 -1.79
C VAL A 157 -12.34 16.92 -3.03
N PRO A 158 -12.20 18.20 -3.41
CA PRO A 158 -12.58 18.64 -4.74
C PRO A 158 -11.62 17.96 -5.73
N TYR A 159 -12.15 17.00 -6.48
CA TYR A 159 -11.42 16.18 -7.41
C TYR A 159 -11.73 16.61 -8.84
N TRP A 160 -10.73 16.54 -9.71
CA TRP A 160 -10.88 16.71 -11.15
C TRP A 160 -9.73 16.00 -11.85
N ALA A 161 -10.00 15.44 -13.03
CA ALA A 161 -9.00 14.76 -13.82
C ALA A 161 -8.19 15.78 -14.66
N PRO A 162 -6.86 15.92 -14.47
CA PRO A 162 -6.04 16.87 -15.23
C PRO A 162 -5.96 16.57 -16.72
N VAL A 163 -6.25 15.33 -17.10
CA VAL A 163 -6.33 14.87 -18.49
C VAL A 163 -7.59 15.36 -19.22
N SER A 164 -8.60 15.89 -18.52
CA SER A 164 -9.79 16.46 -19.14
C SER A 164 -9.46 17.82 -19.76
N GLN A 165 -9.80 18.05 -21.03
CA GLN A 165 -9.64 19.39 -21.63
C GLN A 165 -10.49 20.46 -20.94
N LYS A 166 -11.62 20.04 -20.34
CA LYS A 166 -12.51 20.88 -19.54
C LYS A 166 -12.72 20.19 -18.19
N PRO A 167 -11.78 20.33 -17.24
CA PRO A 167 -11.89 19.65 -15.96
C PRO A 167 -13.14 20.13 -15.22
N VAL A 168 -13.95 19.18 -14.78
CA VAL A 168 -15.15 19.44 -13.97
C VAL A 168 -14.82 18.98 -12.56
N GLU A 169 -15.04 19.87 -11.60
CA GLU A 169 -14.91 19.54 -10.19
C GLU A 169 -16.00 18.56 -9.77
N VAL A 170 -15.61 17.52 -9.05
CA VAL A 170 -16.49 16.60 -8.37
C VAL A 170 -16.02 16.50 -6.94
N ASP A 171 -16.91 16.76 -5.99
CA ASP A 171 -16.63 16.54 -4.57
C ASP A 171 -16.57 15.03 -4.33
N MET A 172 -15.36 14.49 -4.12
CA MET A 172 -15.10 13.05 -4.00
C MET A 172 -14.86 12.70 -2.54
N ALA A 173 -15.61 11.72 -2.04
CA ALA A 173 -15.30 11.07 -0.78
C ALA A 173 -14.02 10.25 -0.90
N ILE A 174 -13.20 10.31 0.15
CA ILE A 174 -11.95 9.57 0.26
C ILE A 174 -12.13 8.46 1.30
N GLY A 175 -11.38 7.38 1.19
CA GLY A 175 -11.36 6.32 2.19
C GLY A 175 -9.98 5.71 2.34
N ASP A 176 -9.93 4.74 3.26
CA ASP A 176 -8.75 3.95 3.57
C ASP A 176 -8.18 3.27 2.33
N GLY A 177 -6.85 3.27 2.14
CA GLY A 177 -6.23 2.58 1.00
C GLY A 177 -6.53 1.08 1.00
N GLY A 178 -6.65 0.50 2.20
CA GLY A 178 -7.03 -0.87 2.44
C GLY A 178 -8.42 -1.23 1.91
N ASN A 179 -9.29 -0.27 1.58
CA ASN A 179 -10.59 -0.57 0.98
C ASN A 179 -10.48 -1.31 -0.37
N VAL A 180 -9.37 -1.14 -1.11
CA VAL A 180 -9.16 -1.80 -2.40
C VAL A 180 -7.80 -2.49 -2.53
N ASP A 181 -6.75 -2.06 -1.82
CA ASP A 181 -5.46 -2.75 -1.75
C ASP A 181 -4.82 -2.52 -0.37
N ASN A 182 -4.68 -3.58 0.43
CA ASN A 182 -4.21 -3.45 1.80
C ASN A 182 -2.70 -3.70 1.98
N LEU A 183 -1.97 -4.09 0.91
CA LEU A 183 -0.52 -4.29 0.95
C LEU A 183 0.28 -3.40 -0.01
N GLY A 184 -0.39 -2.59 -0.84
CA GLY A 184 0.23 -1.74 -1.84
C GLY A 184 1.00 -2.49 -2.94
N LEU A 185 0.60 -3.73 -3.22
CA LEU A 185 1.20 -4.54 -4.26
C LEU A 185 0.93 -3.91 -5.64
N MET A 186 -0.28 -3.37 -5.87
CA MET A 186 -0.67 -2.82 -7.16
C MET A 186 0.26 -1.66 -7.57
N SER A 187 0.59 -0.80 -6.62
CA SER A 187 1.51 0.31 -6.80
C SER A 187 2.92 -0.15 -7.20
N MET A 188 3.42 -1.23 -6.61
CA MET A 188 4.75 -1.78 -6.94
C MET A 188 4.78 -2.43 -8.33
N LEU A 189 3.74 -3.21 -8.66
CA LEU A 189 3.62 -3.88 -9.97
C LEU A 189 3.53 -2.88 -11.12
N ARG A 190 2.70 -1.83 -11.00
CA ARG A 190 2.62 -0.75 -12.01
C ARG A 190 3.97 -0.09 -12.28
N ARG A 191 4.79 0.05 -11.23
CA ARG A 191 6.13 0.65 -11.30
C ARG A 191 7.20 -0.30 -11.78
N ARG A 192 6.84 -1.58 -11.99
CA ARG A 192 7.75 -2.64 -12.41
C ARG A 192 8.94 -2.77 -11.45
N VAL A 193 8.67 -2.72 -10.15
CA VAL A 193 9.69 -2.98 -9.14
C VAL A 193 10.00 -4.48 -9.16
N ASP A 194 11.19 -4.86 -9.61
CA ASP A 194 11.56 -6.26 -9.89
C ASP A 194 11.45 -7.19 -8.67
N SER A 195 11.66 -6.65 -7.47
CA SER A 195 11.65 -7.39 -6.21
C SER A 195 10.83 -6.65 -5.15
N ILE A 196 9.84 -7.35 -4.59
CA ILE A 196 8.80 -6.79 -3.73
C ILE A 196 8.75 -7.60 -2.43
N VAL A 197 8.84 -6.92 -1.30
CA VAL A 197 8.65 -7.52 0.03
C VAL A 197 7.31 -7.06 0.60
N LEU A 198 6.40 -7.99 0.83
CA LEU A 198 5.07 -7.77 1.39
C LEU A 198 5.03 -8.19 2.87
N PHE A 199 4.44 -7.35 3.71
CA PHE A 199 4.20 -7.64 5.12
C PHE A 199 2.68 -7.77 5.34
N GLU A 200 2.19 -9.00 5.35
CA GLU A 200 0.77 -9.31 5.56
C GLU A 200 0.49 -9.50 7.05
N ASN A 201 -0.13 -8.49 7.66
CA ASN A 201 -0.48 -8.47 9.08
C ASN A 201 -1.98 -8.76 9.27
N SER A 202 -2.38 -10.00 9.00
CA SER A 202 -3.78 -10.42 9.12
C SER A 202 -4.18 -10.73 10.56
N ILE A 203 -5.47 -10.56 10.89
CA ILE A 203 -6.08 -11.09 12.12
C ILE A 203 -6.32 -12.61 12.05
N THR A 204 -6.31 -13.18 10.84
CA THR A 204 -6.52 -14.61 10.61
C THR A 204 -5.17 -15.32 10.61
N PRO A 205 -4.93 -16.29 11.51
CA PRO A 205 -3.71 -17.07 11.47
C PRO A 205 -3.61 -17.91 10.21
N LEU A 206 -2.40 -18.08 9.69
CA LEU A 206 -2.13 -19.09 8.68
C LEU A 206 -2.25 -20.48 9.33
N VAL A 207 -3.13 -21.31 8.79
CA VAL A 207 -3.35 -22.67 9.27
C VAL A 207 -2.28 -23.62 8.71
N PRO A 208 -1.74 -24.55 9.53
CA PRO A 208 -0.72 -25.51 9.08
C PRO A 208 -1.28 -26.57 8.12
N ARG A 209 -0.38 -27.24 7.40
CA ARG A 209 -0.73 -28.13 6.28
C ARG A 209 -1.61 -29.31 6.69
N GLU A 210 -1.48 -29.77 7.93
CA GLU A 210 -2.25 -30.89 8.48
C GLU A 210 -3.75 -30.57 8.60
N LYS A 211 -4.10 -29.28 8.71
CA LYS A 211 -5.48 -28.79 8.81
C LYS A 211 -5.99 -28.24 7.46
N TRP A 212 -5.11 -27.64 6.67
CA TRP A 212 -5.42 -27.16 5.33
C TRP A 212 -4.30 -27.46 4.34
N ASP A 213 -4.61 -28.29 3.34
CA ASP A 213 -3.70 -28.60 2.24
C ASP A 213 -4.05 -27.74 1.00
N PRO A 214 -3.23 -26.73 0.65
CA PRO A 214 -3.49 -25.83 -0.47
C PRO A 214 -3.50 -26.55 -1.84
N ALA A 215 -2.91 -27.74 -1.94
CA ALA A 215 -2.91 -28.53 -3.18
C ALA A 215 -4.21 -29.31 -3.37
N LYS A 216 -5.03 -29.48 -2.32
CA LYS A 216 -6.28 -30.27 -2.36
C LYS A 216 -7.54 -29.40 -2.40
N ARG A 217 -7.51 -28.22 -1.78
CA ARG A 217 -8.66 -27.30 -1.76
C ARG A 217 -8.22 -25.85 -1.66
N LEU A 218 -9.06 -24.96 -2.19
CA LEU A 218 -8.93 -23.52 -1.98
C LEU A 218 -9.09 -23.19 -0.48
N PRO A 219 -8.47 -22.09 -0.02
CA PRO A 219 -8.66 -21.61 1.35
C PRO A 219 -10.09 -21.08 1.56
N ASP A 220 -10.53 -21.07 2.81
CA ASP A 220 -11.61 -20.24 3.31
C ASP A 220 -11.11 -19.25 4.38
N LYS A 221 -12.02 -18.44 4.92
CA LYS A 221 -11.73 -17.39 5.92
C LYS A 221 -11.09 -17.89 7.23
N ASN A 222 -11.09 -19.19 7.48
CA ASN A 222 -10.47 -19.79 8.67
C ASN A 222 -9.04 -20.28 8.40
N ASP A 223 -8.62 -20.36 7.12
CA ASP A 223 -7.32 -20.93 6.74
C ASP A 223 -6.21 -19.87 6.64
N ILE A 224 -6.56 -18.68 6.14
CA ILE A 224 -5.65 -17.55 5.88
C ILE A 224 -6.50 -16.27 5.70
N GLY A 225 -5.91 -15.08 5.88
CA GLY A 225 -6.53 -13.79 5.54
C GLY A 225 -6.87 -13.68 4.05
N ASP A 226 -7.83 -12.82 3.71
CA ASP A 226 -8.45 -12.67 2.38
C ASP A 226 -7.65 -11.82 1.39
N VAL A 227 -6.85 -10.88 1.88
CA VAL A 227 -6.04 -9.96 1.06
C VAL A 227 -5.11 -10.72 0.11
N LEU A 228 -4.28 -11.62 0.66
CA LEU A 228 -3.27 -12.35 -0.12
C LEU A 228 -3.88 -13.30 -1.17
N PRO A 229 -4.89 -14.16 -0.87
CA PRO A 229 -5.62 -14.93 -1.87
C PRO A 229 -6.28 -14.08 -2.96
N GLY A 230 -6.73 -12.85 -2.61
CA GLY A 230 -7.34 -11.91 -3.56
C GLY A 230 -6.45 -11.60 -4.77
N TYR A 231 -5.13 -11.51 -4.57
CA TYR A 231 -4.18 -11.31 -5.68
C TYR A 231 -4.13 -12.48 -6.67
N PHE A 232 -4.65 -13.64 -6.30
CA PHE A 232 -4.72 -14.85 -7.11
C PHE A 232 -6.17 -15.17 -7.58
N GLY A 233 -7.11 -14.24 -7.37
CA GLY A 233 -8.51 -14.39 -7.77
C GLY A 233 -9.29 -15.39 -6.90
N ILE A 234 -8.94 -15.49 -5.62
CA ILE A 234 -9.61 -16.33 -4.62
C ILE A 234 -10.25 -15.37 -3.60
N PHE A 235 -11.57 -15.39 -3.50
CA PHE A 235 -12.36 -14.50 -2.65
C PHE A 235 -13.25 -15.33 -1.73
N PHE A 236 -13.40 -14.92 -0.47
CA PHE A 236 -14.16 -15.67 0.55
C PHE A 236 -15.64 -15.27 0.65
N ASP A 237 -16.01 -14.20 -0.02
CA ASP A 237 -17.29 -13.52 0.11
C ASP A 237 -18.42 -14.16 -0.73
N ASN A 238 -18.16 -15.28 -1.41
CA ASN A 238 -19.11 -15.92 -2.33
C ASN A 238 -19.74 -14.95 -3.36
N GLY A 239 -19.09 -13.81 -3.64
CA GLY A 239 -19.61 -12.76 -4.50
C GLY A 239 -20.49 -11.70 -3.82
N GLU A 240 -20.73 -11.78 -2.51
CA GLU A 240 -21.34 -10.71 -1.73
C GLU A 240 -20.32 -9.58 -1.52
N VAL A 241 -20.71 -8.32 -1.68
CA VAL A 241 -19.84 -7.22 -1.23
C VAL A 241 -19.87 -7.18 0.30
N VAL A 242 -18.70 -7.31 0.90
CA VAL A 242 -18.52 -7.05 2.33
C VAL A 242 -18.39 -5.54 2.50
N PRO A 243 -19.28 -4.89 3.28
CA PRO A 243 -19.13 -3.50 3.67
C PRO A 243 -17.71 -3.23 4.16
N GLY A 244 -17.05 -2.21 3.62
CA GLY A 244 -15.71 -1.84 4.04
C GLY A 244 -14.58 -2.17 3.06
N TYR A 245 -14.73 -3.15 2.15
CA TYR A 245 -13.62 -3.62 1.32
C TYR A 245 -14.10 -4.23 -0.01
N ASP A 246 -13.40 -3.97 -1.11
CA ASP A 246 -13.61 -4.67 -2.39
C ASP A 246 -12.29 -5.12 -3.02
N TYR A 247 -11.91 -6.36 -2.75
CA TYR A 247 -10.72 -6.98 -3.33
C TYR A 247 -11.01 -7.76 -4.61
N ARG A 248 -12.26 -7.84 -5.09
CA ARG A 248 -12.64 -8.69 -6.23
C ARG A 248 -11.92 -8.32 -7.52
N GLY A 249 -11.50 -7.05 -7.61
CA GLY A 249 -10.67 -6.53 -8.69
C GLY A 249 -9.18 -6.86 -8.61
N ASN A 250 -8.69 -7.57 -7.58
CA ASN A 250 -7.26 -7.64 -7.27
C ASN A 250 -6.49 -8.79 -7.93
N GLN A 251 -7.12 -9.63 -8.75
CA GLN A 251 -6.38 -10.72 -9.37
C GLN A 251 -5.28 -10.18 -10.30
N VAL A 252 -4.02 -10.40 -9.91
CA VAL A 252 -2.82 -10.02 -10.67
C VAL A 252 -1.88 -11.18 -10.87
N PHE A 253 -2.10 -12.32 -10.22
CA PHE A 253 -1.36 -13.56 -10.44
C PHE A 253 -2.31 -14.72 -10.82
N ALA A 254 -1.74 -15.77 -11.40
CA ALA A 254 -2.49 -16.95 -11.78
C ALA A 254 -2.96 -17.73 -10.54
N LYS A 255 -4.26 -18.09 -10.48
CA LYS A 255 -4.84 -18.87 -9.37
C LYS A 255 -4.04 -20.13 -9.01
N SER A 256 -3.46 -20.80 -10.00
CA SER A 256 -2.64 -22.00 -9.82
C SER A 256 -1.34 -21.78 -9.04
N ASP A 257 -0.83 -20.54 -8.94
CA ASP A 257 0.39 -20.24 -8.19
C ASP A 257 0.12 -20.05 -6.70
N PHE A 258 -1.14 -19.82 -6.30
CA PHE A 258 -1.49 -19.61 -4.90
C PHE A 258 -1.13 -20.81 -4.02
N ALA A 259 -1.42 -22.03 -4.48
CA ALA A 259 -1.10 -23.25 -3.74
C ALA A 259 0.41 -23.37 -3.45
N LYS A 260 1.26 -22.92 -4.38
CA LYS A 260 2.72 -22.92 -4.20
C LYS A 260 3.14 -21.92 -3.13
N LEU A 261 2.57 -20.71 -3.16
CA LEU A 261 2.85 -19.67 -2.16
C LEU A 261 2.40 -20.12 -0.76
N ALA A 262 1.16 -20.57 -0.61
CA ALA A 262 0.62 -21.03 0.67
C ALA A 262 1.41 -22.22 1.23
N THR A 263 1.78 -23.17 0.37
CA THR A 263 2.64 -24.30 0.71
C THR A 263 3.99 -23.80 1.25
N ALA A 264 4.66 -22.89 0.54
CA ALA A 264 5.95 -22.35 0.97
C ALA A 264 5.86 -21.58 2.30
N LEU A 265 4.79 -20.81 2.51
CA LEU A 265 4.54 -20.13 3.79
C LEU A 265 4.36 -21.13 4.94
N GLN A 266 3.56 -22.19 4.72
CA GLN A 266 3.38 -23.27 5.71
C GLN A 266 4.69 -24.00 6.02
N ASP A 267 5.52 -24.27 5.00
CA ASP A 267 6.82 -24.93 5.20
C ASP A 267 7.79 -24.06 6.00
N SER A 268 7.83 -22.74 5.74
CA SER A 268 8.61 -21.81 6.56
C SER A 268 8.08 -21.75 7.99
N MET A 269 6.75 -21.66 8.14
CA MET A 269 6.09 -21.57 9.43
C MET A 269 6.37 -22.80 10.31
N ALA A 270 6.40 -24.00 9.72
CA ALA A 270 6.69 -25.25 10.41
C ALA A 270 8.11 -25.32 11.00
N GLN A 271 9.05 -24.50 10.50
CA GLN A 271 10.40 -24.38 11.08
C GLN A 271 10.41 -23.58 12.38
N GLY A 272 9.30 -22.92 12.74
CA GLY A 272 9.11 -22.22 14.00
C GLY A 272 9.70 -20.80 14.04
N TYR A 273 10.18 -20.27 12.92
CA TYR A 273 10.79 -18.94 12.78
C TYR A 273 9.94 -17.96 11.94
N GLY A 274 8.62 -18.17 11.90
CA GLY A 274 7.68 -17.34 11.14
C GLY A 274 7.38 -17.86 9.74
N ALA A 275 6.32 -17.33 9.13
CA ALA A 275 5.88 -17.68 7.78
C ALA A 275 6.46 -16.68 6.76
N VAL A 276 7.54 -17.09 6.08
CA VAL A 276 8.21 -16.30 5.04
C VAL A 276 8.39 -17.12 3.78
N ALA A 277 7.99 -16.59 2.63
CA ALA A 277 8.13 -17.29 1.35
C ALA A 277 8.53 -16.33 0.25
N THR A 278 9.38 -16.77 -0.68
CA THR A 278 9.75 -16.01 -1.88
C THR A 278 9.42 -16.82 -3.13
N LEU A 279 8.65 -16.24 -4.04
CA LEU A 279 8.31 -16.85 -5.33
C LEU A 279 8.58 -15.85 -6.45
N ASN A 280 8.90 -16.38 -7.63
CA ASN A 280 8.82 -15.61 -8.87
C ASN A 280 7.40 -15.75 -9.42
N LEU A 281 6.62 -14.67 -9.37
CA LEU A 281 5.23 -14.66 -9.81
C LEU A 281 5.12 -13.92 -11.13
N THR A 282 4.36 -14.48 -12.05
CA THR A 282 4.08 -13.84 -13.35
C THR A 282 2.68 -13.28 -13.33
N THR A 283 2.58 -12.03 -13.77
CA THR A 283 1.31 -11.30 -13.77
C THR A 283 0.33 -11.85 -14.80
N VAL A 284 -0.95 -11.86 -14.44
CA VAL A 284 -2.06 -11.88 -15.40
C VAL A 284 -2.49 -10.44 -15.69
N GLU A 285 -3.17 -10.22 -16.82
CA GLU A 285 -3.67 -8.89 -17.16
C GLU A 285 -4.71 -8.44 -16.13
N ASN A 286 -4.58 -7.20 -15.66
CA ASN A 286 -5.59 -6.55 -14.85
C ASN A 286 -5.77 -5.11 -15.32
N GLN A 287 -6.85 -4.87 -16.07
CA GLN A 287 -7.12 -3.57 -16.68
C GLN A 287 -7.56 -2.51 -15.66
N LEU A 288 -8.27 -2.92 -14.59
CA LEU A 288 -8.65 -2.02 -13.49
C LEU A 288 -7.40 -1.37 -12.86
N TRP A 289 -6.37 -2.19 -12.68
CA TRP A 289 -5.09 -1.79 -12.08
C TRP A 289 -4.01 -1.39 -13.08
N GLY A 290 -4.28 -1.49 -14.38
CA GLY A 290 -3.33 -1.14 -15.45
C GLY A 290 -2.09 -2.03 -15.47
N ILE A 291 -2.24 -3.27 -15.02
CA ILE A 291 -1.15 -4.26 -14.93
C ILE A 291 -1.21 -5.13 -16.18
N GLN A 292 -0.08 -5.21 -16.87
CA GLN A 292 0.08 -6.02 -18.08
C GLN A 292 0.38 -7.47 -17.71
N ALA A 293 -0.14 -8.43 -18.48
CA ALA A 293 0.23 -9.83 -18.33
C ALA A 293 1.70 -10.09 -18.69
N GLY A 294 2.26 -11.16 -18.13
CA GLY A 294 3.56 -11.69 -18.53
C GLY A 294 4.78 -10.99 -17.91
N LEU A 295 4.59 -10.04 -17.00
CA LEU A 295 5.67 -9.45 -16.21
C LEU A 295 5.96 -10.36 -15.01
N THR A 296 7.22 -10.73 -14.81
CA THR A 296 7.67 -11.59 -13.70
C THR A 296 8.33 -10.76 -12.62
N PHE A 297 7.95 -11.00 -11.37
CA PHE A 297 8.44 -10.31 -10.18
C PHE A 297 8.90 -11.31 -9.13
N GLN A 298 9.97 -10.99 -8.41
CA GLN A 298 10.31 -11.68 -7.17
C GLN A 298 9.43 -11.11 -6.06
N VAL A 299 8.57 -11.93 -5.47
CA VAL A 299 7.67 -11.52 -4.39
C VAL A 299 8.01 -12.32 -3.14
N THR A 300 8.50 -11.62 -2.12
CA THR A 300 8.73 -12.16 -0.78
C THR A 300 7.58 -11.75 0.12
N VAL A 301 6.86 -12.72 0.67
CA VAL A 301 5.76 -12.49 1.61
C VAL A 301 6.21 -12.87 3.01
N LEU A 302 6.07 -11.94 3.95
CA LEU A 302 6.10 -12.22 5.38
C LEU A 302 4.66 -12.17 5.89
N TYR A 303 4.11 -13.33 6.19
CA TYR A 303 2.79 -13.44 6.79
C TYR A 303 2.96 -13.45 8.31
N LEU A 304 2.26 -12.56 9.01
CA LEU A 304 2.31 -12.51 10.46
C LEU A 304 1.88 -13.87 11.03
N SER A 305 2.72 -14.48 11.86
CA SER A 305 2.42 -15.76 12.47
C SER A 305 3.07 -15.86 13.84
N ARG A 306 2.57 -16.78 14.67
CA ARG A 306 3.36 -17.25 15.81
C ARG A 306 4.67 -17.88 15.32
N ALA A 307 5.68 -17.85 16.18
CA ALA A 307 7.01 -18.41 15.93
C ALA A 307 7.47 -19.25 17.13
N PRO A 308 6.98 -20.50 17.28
CA PRO A 308 7.22 -21.29 18.50
C PRO A 308 8.69 -21.48 18.87
N ALA A 309 9.61 -21.56 17.90
CA ALA A 309 11.04 -21.68 18.17
C ALA A 309 11.63 -20.37 18.76
N TRP A 310 11.07 -19.22 18.40
CA TRP A 310 11.38 -17.94 19.03
C TRP A 310 10.72 -17.83 20.42
N GLU A 311 9.44 -18.18 20.54
CA GLU A 311 8.70 -18.14 21.80
C GLU A 311 9.38 -18.99 22.89
N ALA A 312 9.93 -20.15 22.50
CA ALA A 312 10.67 -21.04 23.40
C ALA A 312 11.90 -20.38 24.03
N LYS A 313 12.48 -19.36 23.38
CA LYS A 313 13.65 -18.59 23.85
C LYS A 313 13.27 -17.41 24.75
N LEU A 314 11.98 -17.08 24.87
CA LEU A 314 11.53 -16.02 25.76
C LEU A 314 11.72 -16.42 27.24
N PRO A 315 11.96 -15.44 28.13
CA PRO A 315 11.89 -15.68 29.57
C PRO A 315 10.55 -16.33 29.93
N GLU A 316 10.55 -17.29 30.85
CA GLU A 316 9.36 -18.09 31.21
C GLU A 316 8.14 -17.21 31.53
N ALA A 317 8.34 -16.15 32.30
CA ALA A 317 7.29 -15.20 32.65
C ALA A 317 6.65 -14.52 31.41
N VAL A 318 7.44 -14.21 30.37
CA VAL A 318 6.94 -13.61 29.13
C VAL A 318 6.30 -14.68 28.24
N ARG A 319 6.94 -15.84 28.11
CA ARG A 319 6.44 -16.97 27.33
C ARG A 319 5.05 -17.40 27.82
N ALA A 320 4.85 -17.44 29.13
CA ALA A 320 3.58 -17.77 29.76
C ALA A 320 2.44 -16.80 29.40
N PHE A 321 2.72 -15.62 28.84
CA PHE A 321 1.71 -14.68 28.34
C PHE A 321 1.37 -14.85 26.86
N VAL A 322 2.15 -15.59 26.08
CA VAL A 322 1.91 -15.75 24.62
C VAL A 322 1.69 -17.19 24.19
N THR A 323 2.09 -18.17 25.01
CA THR A 323 1.72 -19.56 24.79
C THR A 323 0.19 -19.73 24.98
N PRO A 324 -0.49 -20.42 24.05
CA PRO A 324 -1.90 -20.77 24.21
C PRO A 324 -2.13 -21.64 25.45
N GLU A 325 -3.25 -21.41 26.14
CA GLU A 325 -3.64 -22.20 27.31
C GLU A 325 -4.25 -23.56 26.92
N GLU A 326 -4.85 -23.64 25.74
CA GLU A 326 -5.55 -24.80 25.21
C GLU A 326 -5.05 -25.16 23.81
N GLY A 327 -5.17 -26.44 23.43
CA GLY A 327 -4.75 -26.94 22.13
C GLY A 327 -3.26 -27.26 22.02
N ASN A 328 -2.78 -27.46 20.80
CA ASN A 328 -1.37 -27.75 20.55
C ASN A 328 -0.56 -26.45 20.57
N ALA A 329 0.21 -26.19 21.63
CA ALA A 329 1.03 -24.99 21.75
C ALA A 329 2.10 -24.83 20.64
N SER A 330 2.50 -25.93 20.00
CA SER A 330 3.44 -25.94 18.87
C SER A 330 2.76 -25.61 17.53
N ASP A 331 1.43 -25.62 17.49
CA ASP A 331 0.66 -25.22 16.32
C ASP A 331 0.55 -23.69 16.29
N PRO A 332 1.15 -23.02 15.29
CA PRO A 332 1.19 -21.56 15.21
C PRO A 332 -0.17 -20.93 14.90
N SER A 333 -1.17 -21.71 14.46
CA SER A 333 -2.53 -21.22 14.23
C SER A 333 -3.38 -21.20 15.51
N VAL A 334 -2.91 -21.84 16.59
CA VAL A 334 -3.58 -21.84 17.89
C VAL A 334 -3.13 -20.60 18.64
N LEU A 335 -4.07 -19.71 18.92
CA LEU A 335 -3.81 -18.45 19.63
C LEU A 335 -4.21 -18.55 21.09
N ARG A 336 -3.58 -17.69 21.89
CA ARG A 336 -4.00 -17.44 23.26
C ARG A 336 -5.38 -16.78 23.28
N ARG A 337 -6.26 -17.22 24.19
CA ARG A 337 -7.66 -16.72 24.26
C ARG A 337 -7.97 -15.90 25.51
N SER A 338 -7.01 -15.72 26.41
CA SER A 338 -7.20 -14.95 27.64
C SER A 338 -6.00 -14.08 28.01
N GLY A 339 -6.19 -13.17 28.97
CA GLY A 339 -5.11 -12.35 29.53
C GLY A 339 -4.66 -11.17 28.66
N PRO A 340 -3.55 -10.51 29.02
CA PRO A 340 -3.16 -9.24 28.42
C PRO A 340 -2.69 -9.35 26.96
N PHE A 341 -2.35 -10.55 26.47
CA PHE A 341 -1.90 -10.81 25.10
C PHE A 341 -2.87 -11.75 24.36
N VAL A 342 -4.17 -11.64 24.66
CA VAL A 342 -5.22 -12.32 23.88
C VAL A 342 -5.03 -12.06 22.38
N ASP A 343 -5.16 -13.14 21.59
CA ASP A 343 -4.97 -13.21 20.14
C ASP A 343 -3.57 -12.87 19.63
N PHE A 344 -2.55 -12.74 20.48
CA PHE A 344 -1.18 -12.51 20.02
C PHE A 344 -0.71 -13.58 19.02
N PRO A 345 -0.07 -13.21 17.89
CA PRO A 345 0.28 -11.85 17.46
C PRO A 345 -0.79 -11.15 16.60
N HIS A 346 -1.91 -11.80 16.34
CA HIS A 346 -2.99 -11.39 15.44
C HIS A 346 -4.01 -10.46 16.13
N PHE A 347 -3.55 -9.33 16.67
CA PHE A 347 -4.46 -8.37 17.30
C PHE A 347 -5.50 -7.83 16.30
N SER A 348 -6.77 -7.79 16.72
CA SER A 348 -7.85 -7.20 15.91
C SER A 348 -7.56 -5.75 15.52
N THR A 349 -7.83 -5.39 14.28
CA THR A 349 -7.76 -4.00 13.79
C THR A 349 -8.78 -3.09 14.47
N SER A 350 -9.89 -3.63 14.99
CA SER A 350 -10.83 -2.89 15.83
C SER A 350 -10.25 -2.46 17.18
N ARG A 351 -9.11 -3.05 17.58
CA ARG A 351 -8.36 -2.66 18.76
C ARG A 351 -7.37 -1.54 18.41
N LEU A 352 -7.88 -0.31 18.36
CA LEU A 352 -7.12 0.89 18.01
C LEU A 352 -6.01 1.26 19.02
N GLN A 353 -5.96 0.60 20.18
CA GLN A 353 -4.96 0.84 21.22
C GLN A 353 -4.35 -0.47 21.72
N LEU A 354 -3.05 -0.62 21.46
CA LEU A 354 -2.21 -1.63 22.07
C LEU A 354 -1.50 -1.04 23.30
N SER A 355 -1.29 -1.86 24.33
CA SER A 355 -0.42 -1.46 25.44
C SER A 355 1.04 -1.39 24.98
N ALA A 356 1.89 -0.71 25.77
CA ALA A 356 3.32 -0.65 25.47
C ALA A 356 3.95 -2.05 25.42
N GLU A 357 3.54 -2.95 26.31
CA GLU A 357 4.01 -4.34 26.37
C GLU A 357 3.61 -5.14 25.13
N GLN A 358 2.35 -4.98 24.67
CA GLN A 358 1.84 -5.62 23.46
C GLN A 358 2.58 -5.16 22.21
N ALA A 359 2.71 -3.84 22.05
CA ALA A 359 3.42 -3.24 20.92
C ALA A 359 4.90 -3.65 20.91
N ASN A 360 5.56 -3.63 22.08
CA ASN A 360 6.95 -4.05 22.20
C ASN A 360 7.14 -5.53 21.88
N LEU A 361 6.29 -6.42 22.39
CA LEU A 361 6.44 -7.85 22.12
C LEU A 361 6.18 -8.19 20.65
N LEU A 362 5.19 -7.55 20.03
CA LEU A 362 4.92 -7.69 18.60
C LEU A 362 6.09 -7.17 17.75
N ALA A 363 6.68 -6.03 18.12
CA ALA A 363 7.85 -5.48 17.44
C ALA A 363 9.07 -6.41 17.58
N VAL A 364 9.30 -7.01 18.75
CA VAL A 364 10.40 -7.96 18.97
C VAL A 364 10.19 -9.26 18.19
N LEU A 365 8.96 -9.81 18.17
CA LEU A 365 8.61 -10.96 17.32
C LEU A 365 8.90 -10.64 15.85
N SER A 366 8.31 -9.56 15.33
CA SER A 366 8.43 -9.17 13.92
C SER A 366 9.88 -8.94 13.52
N GLY A 367 10.64 -8.22 14.36
CA GLY A 367 12.07 -8.03 14.17
C GLY A 367 12.85 -9.35 14.19
N SER A 368 12.50 -10.28 15.08
CA SER A 368 13.16 -11.59 15.17
C SER A 368 12.91 -12.45 13.93
N VAL A 369 11.70 -12.42 13.37
CA VAL A 369 11.39 -13.07 12.08
C VAL A 369 12.24 -12.45 10.96
N VAL A 370 12.29 -11.11 10.87
CA VAL A 370 13.15 -10.42 9.90
C VAL A 370 14.63 -10.82 10.04
N TYR A 371 15.15 -10.93 11.26
CA TYR A 371 16.53 -11.37 11.49
C TYR A 371 16.76 -12.84 11.13
N ALA A 372 15.79 -13.71 11.41
CA ALA A 372 15.87 -15.14 11.07
C ALA A 372 15.91 -15.39 9.56
N HIS A 373 15.31 -14.49 8.77
CA HIS A 373 15.24 -14.54 7.31
C HIS A 373 16.04 -13.42 6.62
N ALA A 374 17.07 -12.90 7.30
CA ALA A 374 17.78 -11.70 6.85
C ALA A 374 18.52 -11.90 5.51
N ASP A 375 18.95 -13.11 5.19
CA ASP A 375 19.55 -13.47 3.92
C ASP A 375 18.57 -13.33 2.76
N ILE A 376 17.36 -13.87 2.90
CA ILE A 376 16.27 -13.75 1.93
C ILE A 376 15.91 -12.27 1.72
N LEU A 377 15.75 -11.52 2.81
CA LEU A 377 15.33 -10.12 2.75
C LEU A 377 16.42 -9.22 2.18
N ARG A 378 17.71 -9.47 2.49
CA ARG A 378 18.82 -8.77 1.85
C ARG A 378 18.86 -9.05 0.36
N ALA A 379 18.72 -10.31 -0.05
CA ALA A 379 18.69 -10.67 -1.47
C ALA A 379 17.52 -10.00 -2.21
N ALA A 380 16.38 -9.81 -1.54
CA ALA A 380 15.22 -9.14 -2.12
C ALA A 380 15.40 -7.62 -2.28
N ILE A 381 16.11 -6.93 -1.37
CA ILE A 381 16.25 -5.47 -1.38
C ILE A 381 17.56 -4.96 -1.97
N GLU A 382 18.57 -5.82 -2.09
CA GLU A 382 19.83 -5.48 -2.73
C GLU A 382 19.63 -5.41 -4.25
N PRO A 383 19.99 -4.30 -4.92
CA PRO A 383 19.87 -4.22 -6.35
C PRO A 383 20.75 -5.31 -6.97
N THR A 384 20.15 -6.22 -7.73
CA THR A 384 20.83 -7.24 -8.54
C THR A 384 21.89 -6.64 -9.49
N GLY A 385 21.86 -5.31 -9.72
CA GLY A 385 22.83 -4.55 -10.49
C GLY A 385 23.86 -3.72 -9.70
N ALA A 386 23.80 -3.60 -8.36
CA ALA A 386 24.76 -2.77 -7.61
C ALA A 386 26.18 -3.36 -7.61
N VAL A 387 26.30 -4.70 -7.64
CA VAL A 387 27.59 -5.39 -7.81
C VAL A 387 28.19 -5.13 -9.20
N ALA A 388 27.36 -4.92 -10.22
CA ALA A 388 27.83 -4.61 -11.58
C ALA A 388 28.14 -3.11 -11.81
N ALA A 389 27.56 -2.21 -11.00
CA ALA A 389 27.83 -0.78 -11.07
C ALA A 389 29.16 -0.41 -10.39
N ASP A 390 29.53 -1.11 -9.31
CA ASP A 390 30.82 -0.90 -8.63
C ASP A 390 32.01 -1.46 -9.44
N ALA A 391 31.82 -2.59 -10.14
CA ALA A 391 32.82 -3.13 -11.06
C ALA A 391 33.14 -2.19 -12.23
N ARG A 392 32.13 -1.50 -12.80
CA ARG A 392 32.33 -0.50 -13.86
C ARG A 392 32.87 0.84 -13.36
N ARG A 393 32.82 1.09 -12.04
CA ARG A 393 33.42 2.27 -11.41
C ARG A 393 34.90 2.06 -11.11
N ALA A 394 35.32 0.82 -10.85
CA ALA A 394 36.71 0.43 -10.68
C ALA A 394 37.53 0.44 -11.99
N GLU A 395 36.86 0.37 -13.16
CA GLU A 395 37.52 0.44 -14.48
C GLU A 395 37.62 1.87 -15.06
N ARG A 396 37.07 2.89 -14.38
CA ARG A 396 37.30 4.27 -14.82
C ARG A 396 38.67 4.74 -14.35
N PRO A 397 39.58 5.16 -15.26
CA PRO A 397 40.84 5.75 -14.85
C PRO A 397 40.54 6.99 -13.97
N PRO A 398 41.33 7.21 -12.91
CA PRO A 398 41.11 8.34 -12.02
C PRO A 398 41.15 9.64 -12.82
N PRO A 399 40.30 10.64 -12.46
CA PRO A 399 40.35 11.94 -13.10
C PRO A 399 41.76 12.52 -12.96
N PRO A 400 42.31 13.16 -14.00
CA PRO A 400 43.65 13.72 -13.94
C PRO A 400 43.75 14.73 -12.80
N SER A 401 44.78 14.55 -11.96
CA SER A 401 45.05 15.42 -10.82
C SER A 401 45.22 16.87 -11.26
N PRO A 402 44.54 17.84 -10.64
CA PRO A 402 44.71 19.23 -10.97
C PRO A 402 46.03 19.77 -10.38
N GLY A 403 47.03 19.99 -11.24
CA GLY A 403 48.08 20.99 -10.99
C GLY A 403 49.54 20.49 -10.99
N ALA A 404 50.15 20.51 -12.17
CA ALA A 404 51.55 20.89 -12.45
C ALA A 404 51.61 21.03 -13.98
N GLU A 405 51.82 22.19 -14.61
CA GLU A 405 53.02 23.02 -14.51
C GLU A 405 52.71 24.51 -14.75
N ARG A 406 53.51 25.35 -14.10
CA ARG A 406 53.65 26.79 -14.37
C ARG A 406 54.72 27.00 -15.43
N GLY A 407 54.45 27.93 -16.36
CA GLY A 407 55.28 29.14 -16.48
C GLY A 407 56.44 29.19 -17.51
N ALA A 408 56.37 30.28 -18.31
CA ALA A 408 57.46 31.05 -18.95
C ALA A 408 58.24 30.35 -20.09
N THR A 409 58.57 30.97 -21.23
CA THR A 409 59.28 32.27 -21.46
C THR A 409 59.24 32.50 -23.01
N LEU A 410 58.73 33.63 -23.54
CA LEU A 410 59.43 34.83 -24.07
C LEU A 410 59.95 34.80 -25.54
N PHE A 411 59.61 35.89 -26.26
CA PHE A 411 60.10 36.43 -27.55
C PHE A 411 59.80 35.60 -28.83
N ALA A 412 59.35 36.16 -29.96
CA ALA A 412 59.47 37.51 -30.52
C ALA A 412 58.16 38.01 -31.16
#